data_AF-A0A958B4F0-F1
#
_entry.id   AF-A0A958B4F0-F1
#
_cell.length_a   1.000
_cell.length_b   1.000
_cell.length_c   1.000
_cell.angle_alpha   90.00
_cell.angle_beta   90.00
_cell.angle_gamma   90.00
#
_symmetry.space_group_name_H-M   'P 1'
#
loop_
_entity.id
_entity.type
_entity.pdbx_description
1 polymer ?
#
loop_
_entity_poly.entity_id
_entity_poly.type
_entity_poly.pdbx_seq_one_letter_code
_entity_poly.pdbx_strand_id
1 'polypeptide(L)'
;MTESMNGANGVATMDAAVEEMVAESKASNVSMVAMVRKVLQAGVGAFALSVDEVEEFVAKLVERGEIAEQDGRKLISDVLARRRTDAEAATEKVQEHTERQWSRAESILDQQIDNILARLNVPSKTDIEALSDKVSELAEKVDALRQN
;
A
#
# COMPACT_ATOMS: atom_id res chain seq x y z
N MET A 1 0.79 -13.14 -37.79
CA MET A 1 1.72 -11.98 -37.76
C MET A 1 1.76 -11.48 -36.33
N THR A 2 2.79 -11.93 -35.63
CA THR A 2 3.10 -11.61 -34.24
C THR A 2 3.99 -10.38 -34.23
N GLU A 3 3.51 -9.27 -33.70
CA GLU A 3 4.41 -8.21 -33.26
C GLU A 3 4.10 -7.87 -31.81
N SER A 4 4.99 -8.42 -30.98
CA SER A 4 5.15 -8.17 -29.57
C SER A 4 5.44 -6.68 -29.38
N MET A 5 4.48 -5.95 -28.82
CA MET A 5 4.70 -4.57 -28.36
C MET A 5 5.59 -4.62 -27.12
N ASN A 6 6.89 -4.62 -27.39
CA ASN A 6 7.97 -3.96 -26.68
C ASN A 6 7.69 -3.59 -25.21
N GLY A 7 7.74 -4.59 -24.34
CA GLY A 7 8.06 -4.38 -22.93
C GLY A 7 9.57 -4.20 -22.80
N ALA A 8 10.06 -2.96 -22.84
CA ALA A 8 11.47 -2.66 -22.54
C ALA A 8 11.77 -1.18 -22.20
N ASN A 9 10.83 -0.43 -21.61
CA ASN A 9 11.10 0.96 -21.19
C ASN A 9 10.92 1.16 -19.67
N GLY A 10 11.37 0.18 -18.88
CA GLY A 10 11.23 0.16 -17.43
C GLY A 10 12.48 0.52 -16.63
N VAL A 11 13.63 0.79 -17.26
CA VAL A 11 14.85 1.14 -16.53
C VAL A 11 15.63 2.20 -17.30
N ALA A 12 15.10 3.42 -17.33
CA ALA A 12 15.95 4.59 -17.55
C ALA A 12 16.92 4.63 -16.36
N THR A 13 18.18 4.28 -16.60
CA THR A 13 19.23 4.41 -15.57
C THR A 13 19.28 5.85 -15.12
N MET A 14 19.28 6.04 -13.81
CA MET A 14 19.16 7.33 -13.11
C MET A 14 20.21 8.35 -13.58
N ASP A 15 21.37 7.88 -14.06
CA ASP A 15 22.42 8.69 -14.66
C ASP A 15 22.03 9.34 -16.00
N ALA A 16 21.24 8.66 -16.84
CA ALA A 16 20.90 9.18 -18.17
C ALA A 16 19.89 10.35 -18.12
N ALA A 17 18.92 10.28 -17.21
CA ALA A 17 17.96 11.37 -16.99
C ALA A 17 18.62 12.59 -16.32
N VAL A 18 19.59 12.35 -15.43
CA VAL A 18 20.41 13.39 -14.81
C VAL A 18 21.35 14.03 -15.84
N GLU A 19 21.99 13.24 -16.70
CA GLU A 19 22.85 13.74 -17.79
C GLU A 19 22.09 14.53 -18.85
N GLU A 20 20.90 14.08 -19.25
CA GLU A 20 20.06 14.77 -20.26
C GLU A 20 19.57 16.13 -19.73
N MET A 21 19.17 16.22 -18.45
CA MET A 21 18.75 17.47 -17.81
C MET A 21 19.93 18.41 -17.50
N VAL A 22 21.11 17.86 -17.20
CA VAL A 22 22.36 18.65 -17.04
C VAL A 22 22.87 19.16 -18.39
N ALA A 23 22.66 18.43 -19.49
CA ALA A 23 22.98 18.88 -20.83
C ALA A 23 22.09 20.06 -21.28
N GLU A 24 20.81 20.06 -20.92
CA GLU A 24 19.88 21.18 -21.15
C GLU A 24 20.27 22.45 -20.35
N SER A 25 21.07 22.28 -19.28
CA SER A 25 21.58 23.35 -18.43
C SER A 25 22.65 24.24 -19.07
N LYS A 26 23.30 23.84 -20.18
CA LYS A 26 24.28 24.72 -20.85
C LYS A 26 23.65 25.91 -21.58
N ALA A 27 22.33 25.94 -21.73
CA ALA A 27 21.63 26.98 -22.50
C ALA A 27 20.78 27.97 -21.67
N SER A 28 20.57 27.76 -20.36
CA SER A 28 19.70 28.64 -19.57
C SER A 28 20.26 28.98 -18.19
N ASN A 29 20.15 30.25 -17.81
CA ASN A 29 20.55 30.84 -16.52
C ASN A 29 19.66 30.38 -15.35
N VAL A 30 19.44 29.08 -15.18
CA VAL A 30 18.66 28.54 -14.06
C VAL A 30 19.60 28.31 -12.87
N SER A 31 19.30 28.94 -11.74
CA SER A 31 20.01 28.72 -10.48
C SER A 31 20.00 27.23 -10.13
N MET A 32 21.17 26.68 -9.80
CA MET A 32 21.37 25.28 -9.39
C MET A 32 20.40 24.87 -8.26
N VAL A 33 20.01 25.82 -7.41
CA VAL A 33 19.01 25.65 -6.34
C VAL A 33 17.61 25.32 -6.88
N ALA A 34 17.21 25.96 -7.98
CA ALA A 34 15.90 25.72 -8.60
C ALA A 34 15.83 24.32 -9.23
N MET A 35 16.96 23.82 -9.76
CA MET A 35 17.06 22.47 -10.29
C MET A 35 16.97 21.43 -9.17
N VAL A 36 17.74 21.60 -8.08
CA VAL A 36 17.66 20.74 -6.90
C VAL A 36 16.23 20.73 -6.33
N ARG A 37 15.59 21.90 -6.22
CA ARG A 37 14.19 22.00 -5.79
C ARG A 37 13.24 21.25 -6.73
N LYS A 38 13.44 21.29 -8.05
CA LYS A 38 12.60 20.59 -9.03
C LYS A 38 12.78 19.07 -8.96
N VAL A 39 14.01 18.60 -8.77
CA VAL A 39 14.35 17.18 -8.58
C VAL A 39 13.73 16.66 -7.27
N LEU A 40 13.86 17.44 -6.19
CA LEU A 40 13.23 17.15 -4.90
C LEU A 40 11.69 17.14 -5.02
N GLN A 41 11.12 18.07 -5.80
CA GLN A 41 9.69 18.11 -6.11
C GLN A 41 9.23 16.90 -6.91
N ALA A 42 10.05 16.41 -7.83
CA ALA A 42 9.80 15.19 -8.61
C ALA A 42 10.01 13.89 -7.81
N GLY A 43 10.52 13.99 -6.57
CA GLY A 43 10.74 12.84 -5.69
C GLY A 43 11.94 11.96 -6.07
N VAL A 44 12.71 12.38 -7.08
CA VAL A 44 13.89 11.67 -7.57
C VAL A 44 15.06 11.97 -6.63
N GLY A 45 15.22 11.18 -5.56
CA GLY A 45 16.37 11.27 -4.64
C GLY A 45 16.05 11.28 -3.14
N ALA A 46 14.78 11.41 -2.74
CA ALA A 46 14.43 11.45 -1.33
C ALA A 46 14.57 10.10 -0.60
N PHE A 47 14.62 8.98 -1.32
CA PHE A 47 14.72 7.63 -0.73
C PHE A 47 16.15 7.16 -0.44
N ALA A 48 17.16 7.74 -1.09
CA ALA A 48 18.56 7.31 -0.94
C ALA A 48 19.31 8.02 0.19
N LEU A 49 18.82 9.18 0.65
CA LEU A 49 19.46 10.00 1.68
C LEU A 49 18.74 9.88 3.03
N SER A 50 19.51 9.83 4.11
CA SER A 50 19.01 9.97 5.48
C SER A 50 18.63 11.42 5.80
N VAL A 51 17.86 11.64 6.86
CA VAL A 51 17.50 13.01 7.31
C VAL A 51 18.77 13.80 7.66
N ASP A 52 19.72 13.16 8.33
CA ASP A 52 20.99 13.76 8.76
C ASP A 52 21.85 14.22 7.56
N GLU A 53 21.92 13.41 6.50
CA GLU A 53 22.66 13.77 5.27
C GLU A 53 22.00 14.94 4.51
N VAL A 54 20.67 15.02 4.52
CA VAL A 54 19.93 16.15 3.95
C VAL A 54 20.20 17.42 4.74
N GLU A 55 20.21 17.35 6.07
CA GLU A 55 20.55 18.48 6.94
C GLU A 55 21.99 18.96 6.70
N GLU A 56 22.95 18.04 6.59
CA GLU A 56 24.36 18.39 6.31
C GLU A 56 24.53 19.03 4.93
N PHE A 57 23.84 18.53 3.90
CA PHE A 57 23.89 19.10 2.56
C PHE A 57 23.31 20.51 2.52
N VAL A 58 22.15 20.71 3.17
CA VAL A 58 21.51 22.03 3.30
C VAL A 58 22.37 22.99 4.10
N ALA A 59 23.00 22.53 5.19
CA ALA A 59 23.92 23.35 5.99
C ALA A 59 25.11 23.85 5.16
N LYS A 60 25.71 22.98 4.33
CA LYS A 60 26.79 23.37 3.41
C LYS A 60 26.33 24.40 2.37
N LEU A 61 25.10 24.29 1.87
CA LEU A 61 24.55 25.29 0.94
C LEU A 61 24.32 26.65 1.61
N VAL A 62 23.91 26.66 2.88
CA VAL A 62 23.76 27.88 3.68
C VAL A 62 25.11 28.52 3.97
N GLU A 63 26.11 27.71 4.39
CA GLU A 63 27.46 28.17 4.69
C GLU A 63 28.17 28.76 3.45
N ARG A 64 27.92 28.19 2.27
CA ARG A 64 28.39 28.69 0.98
C ARG A 64 27.62 29.94 0.51
N GLY A 65 26.57 30.34 1.20
CA GLY A 65 25.71 31.48 0.84
C GLY A 65 24.86 31.23 -0.41
N GLU A 66 24.72 29.97 -0.84
CA GLU A 66 23.93 29.60 -2.03
C GLU A 66 22.43 29.60 -1.74
N ILE A 67 22.03 29.38 -0.49
CA ILE A 67 20.64 29.47 -0.02
C ILE A 67 20.56 30.23 1.31
N ALA A 68 19.44 30.91 1.54
CA ALA A 68 19.17 31.50 2.83
C ALA A 68 18.90 30.40 3.88
N GLU A 69 19.32 30.63 5.12
CA GLU A 69 19.07 29.71 6.25
C GLU A 69 17.56 29.41 6.43
N GLN A 70 16.71 30.40 6.17
CA GLN A 70 15.25 30.22 6.18
C GLN A 70 14.77 29.27 5.09
N ASP A 71 15.33 29.34 3.89
CA ASP A 71 14.96 28.48 2.77
C ASP A 71 15.51 27.07 2.95
N GLY A 72 16.70 26.93 3.52
CA GLY A 72 17.25 25.63 3.93
C GLY A 72 16.34 24.90 4.92
N ARG A 73 15.90 25.58 5.98
CA ARG A 73 14.94 25.02 6.95
C ARG A 73 13.63 24.58 6.30
N LYS A 74 13.10 25.34 5.34
CA LYS A 74 11.90 24.97 4.59
C LYS A 74 12.11 23.71 3.76
N LEU A 75 13.25 23.57 3.08
CA LEU A 75 13.56 22.38 2.28
C LEU A 75 13.57 21.11 3.15
N ILE A 76 14.20 21.15 4.33
CA ILE A 76 14.21 20.02 5.27
C ILE A 76 12.78 19.68 5.71
N SER A 77 11.99 20.69 6.08
CA SER A 77 10.59 20.51 6.48
C SER A 77 9.73 19.90 5.36
N ASP A 78 9.93 20.33 4.11
CA ASP A 78 9.17 19.83 2.96
C ASP A 78 9.50 18.36 2.67
N VAL A 79 10.76 17.94 2.82
CA VAL A 79 11.17 16.53 2.70
C VAL A 79 10.50 15.68 3.78
N LEU A 80 10.51 16.15 5.04
CA LEU A 80 9.94 15.41 6.15
C LEU A 80 8.42 15.28 6.03
N ALA A 81 7.74 16.35 5.61
CA ALA A 81 6.30 16.35 5.38
C ALA A 81 5.90 15.35 4.28
N ARG A 82 6.64 15.31 3.17
CA ARG A 82 6.39 14.36 2.07
C ARG A 82 6.54 12.91 2.52
N ARG A 83 7.60 12.58 3.27
CA ARG A 83 7.79 11.23 3.82
C ARG A 83 6.61 10.79 4.68
N ARG A 84 6.05 11.70 5.48
CA ARG A 84 4.87 11.43 6.29
C ARG A 84 3.63 11.18 5.44
N THR A 85 3.37 12.03 4.44
CA THR A 85 2.24 11.82 3.51
C THR A 85 2.36 10.50 2.75
N ASP A 86 3.56 10.15 2.29
CA ASP A 86 3.80 8.90 1.57
C ASP A 86 3.59 7.67 2.47
N ALA A 87 4.04 7.75 3.72
CA ALA A 87 3.80 6.71 4.72
C ALA A 87 2.29 6.57 5.02
N GLU A 88 1.59 7.69 5.23
CA GLU A 88 0.15 7.70 5.48
C GLU A 88 -0.63 7.10 4.28
N ALA A 89 -0.30 7.49 3.04
CA ALA A 89 -0.91 6.95 1.83
C ALA A 89 -0.61 5.47 1.59
N ALA A 90 0.60 5.01 1.95
CA ALA A 90 0.93 3.58 1.92
C ALA A 90 0.10 2.80 2.95
N THR A 91 -0.11 3.37 4.14
CA THR A 91 -0.88 2.75 5.22
C THR A 91 -2.36 2.64 4.85
N GLU A 92 -2.94 3.69 4.26
CA GLU A 92 -4.33 3.71 3.80
C GLU A 92 -4.59 2.68 2.70
N LYS A 93 -3.69 2.59 1.70
CA LYS A 93 -3.76 1.55 0.65
C LYS A 93 -3.65 0.14 1.21
N VAL A 94 -2.75 -0.08 2.18
CA VAL A 94 -2.63 -1.38 2.85
C VAL A 94 -3.92 -1.72 3.58
N GLN A 95 -4.54 -0.78 4.29
CA GLN A 95 -5.78 -1.03 5.02
C GLN A 95 -6.94 -1.43 4.09
N GLU A 96 -7.14 -0.70 2.99
CA GLU A 96 -8.21 -0.96 2.02
C GLU A 96 -8.01 -2.28 1.24
N HIS A 97 -6.75 -2.66 0.97
CA HIS A 97 -6.44 -3.94 0.35
C HIS A 97 -6.50 -5.11 1.35
N THR A 98 -6.16 -4.87 2.61
CA THR A 98 -6.15 -5.91 3.65
C THR A 98 -7.57 -6.31 4.02
N GLU A 99 -8.53 -5.40 4.13
CA GLU A 99 -9.93 -5.75 4.46
C GLU A 99 -10.57 -6.67 3.41
N ARG A 100 -10.37 -6.39 2.11
CA ARG A 100 -10.90 -7.23 1.02
C ARG A 100 -10.24 -8.60 0.95
N GLN A 101 -8.92 -8.67 1.19
CA GLN A 101 -8.20 -9.93 1.21
C GLN A 101 -8.53 -10.74 2.46
N TRP A 102 -8.78 -10.07 3.60
CA TRP A 102 -9.21 -10.70 4.85
C TRP A 102 -10.57 -11.38 4.70
N SER A 103 -11.56 -10.71 4.12
CA SER A 103 -12.87 -11.31 3.85
C SER A 103 -12.78 -12.53 2.92
N ARG A 104 -11.88 -12.50 1.92
CA ARG A 104 -11.64 -13.65 1.03
C ARG A 104 -10.95 -14.81 1.77
N ALA A 105 -10.00 -14.49 2.65
CA ALA A 105 -9.33 -15.47 3.48
C ALA A 105 -10.31 -16.12 4.48
N GLU A 106 -11.20 -15.33 5.08
CA GLU A 106 -12.25 -15.82 5.98
C GLU A 106 -13.19 -16.80 5.26
N SER A 107 -13.65 -16.47 4.05
CA SER A 107 -14.48 -17.40 3.26
C SER A 107 -13.76 -18.71 2.90
N ILE A 108 -12.45 -18.65 2.60
CA ILE A 108 -11.64 -19.85 2.32
C ILE A 108 -11.39 -20.67 3.60
N LEU A 109 -11.27 -20.00 4.75
CA LEU A 109 -11.14 -20.65 6.05
C LEU A 109 -12.45 -21.34 6.45
N ASP A 110 -13.60 -20.68 6.31
CA ASP A 110 -14.91 -21.26 6.61
C ASP A 110 -15.16 -22.52 5.77
N GLN A 111 -14.88 -22.47 4.46
CA GLN A 111 -14.99 -23.65 3.59
C GLN A 111 -14.05 -24.79 4.02
N GLN A 112 -12.85 -24.47 4.50
CA GLN A 112 -11.91 -25.49 4.98
C GLN A 112 -12.34 -26.07 6.32
N ILE A 113 -12.87 -25.24 7.22
CA ILE A 113 -13.43 -25.66 8.51
C ILE A 113 -14.63 -26.57 8.25
N ASP A 114 -15.56 -26.18 7.38
CA ASP A 114 -16.72 -27.01 6.99
C ASP A 114 -16.28 -28.37 6.41
N ASN A 115 -15.27 -28.38 5.54
CA ASN A 115 -14.73 -29.61 4.98
C ASN A 115 -14.06 -30.51 6.05
N ILE A 116 -13.34 -29.92 7.02
CA ILE A 116 -12.73 -30.68 8.12
C ILE A 116 -13.82 -31.24 9.04
N LEU A 117 -14.83 -30.43 9.40
CA LEU A 117 -15.95 -30.85 10.23
C LEU A 117 -16.75 -31.99 9.58
N ALA A 118 -17.00 -31.90 8.27
CA ALA A 118 -17.65 -32.96 7.50
C ALA A 118 -16.82 -34.27 7.52
N ARG A 119 -15.49 -34.17 7.38
CA ARG A 119 -14.59 -35.33 7.45
C ARG A 119 -14.48 -35.94 8.85
N LEU A 120 -14.71 -35.15 9.90
CA LEU A 120 -14.77 -35.61 11.28
C LEU A 120 -16.17 -36.14 11.67
N ASN A 121 -17.11 -36.20 10.72
CA ASN A 121 -18.49 -36.65 10.94
C ASN A 121 -19.21 -35.84 12.03
N VAL A 122 -18.83 -34.57 12.20
CA VAL A 122 -19.45 -33.65 13.15
C VAL A 122 -20.63 -32.97 12.44
N PRO A 123 -21.88 -33.19 12.88
CA PRO A 123 -23.04 -32.54 12.27
C PRO A 123 -22.99 -31.04 12.48
N SER A 124 -23.38 -30.28 11.45
CA SER A 124 -23.39 -28.82 11.50
C SER A 124 -24.54 -28.31 12.38
N LYS A 125 -24.49 -27.04 12.79
CA LYS A 125 -25.58 -26.41 13.56
C LYS A 125 -26.91 -26.50 12.82
N THR A 126 -26.89 -26.30 11.49
CA THR A 126 -28.06 -26.40 10.62
C THR A 126 -28.68 -27.79 10.63
N ASP A 127 -27.85 -28.85 10.67
CA ASP A 127 -28.33 -30.23 10.73
C ASP A 127 -29.02 -30.53 12.06
N ILE A 128 -28.49 -29.98 13.16
CA ILE A 128 -29.07 -30.10 14.50
C ILE A 128 -30.43 -29.38 14.57
N GLU A 129 -30.52 -28.16 14.03
CA GLU A 129 -31.76 -27.39 13.98
C GLU A 129 -32.83 -28.13 13.14
N ALA A 130 -32.46 -28.59 11.94
CA ALA A 130 -33.37 -29.35 11.08
C ALA A 130 -33.85 -30.67 11.73
N LEU A 131 -33.02 -31.31 12.54
CA LEU A 131 -33.42 -32.50 13.29
C LEU A 131 -34.33 -32.14 14.47
N SER A 132 -34.06 -31.04 15.17
CA SER A 132 -34.90 -30.54 16.26
C SER A 132 -36.31 -30.18 15.80
N ASP A 133 -36.44 -29.57 14.62
CA ASP A 133 -37.73 -29.25 14.00
C ASP A 133 -38.51 -30.53 13.66
N LYS A 134 -37.85 -31.50 13.02
CA LYS A 134 -38.46 -32.80 12.72
C LYS A 134 -38.89 -33.55 13.98
N VAL A 135 -38.09 -33.50 15.04
CA VAL A 135 -38.43 -34.12 16.33
C VAL A 135 -39.66 -33.43 16.94
N SER A 136 -39.76 -32.11 16.87
CA SER A 136 -40.91 -31.36 17.37
C SER A 136 -42.18 -31.70 16.60
N GLU A 137 -42.11 -31.74 15.27
CA GLU A 137 -43.23 -32.16 14.42
C GLU A 137 -43.68 -33.60 14.71
N LEU A 138 -42.73 -34.50 14.94
CA LEU A 138 -43.03 -35.88 15.28
C LEU A 138 -43.63 -36.01 16.68
N ALA A 139 -43.17 -35.21 17.65
CA ALA A 139 -43.74 -35.16 18.99
C ALA A 139 -45.19 -34.71 18.97
N GLU A 140 -45.52 -33.66 18.20
CA GLU A 140 -46.91 -33.20 18.02
C GLU A 140 -47.81 -34.28 17.43
N LYS A 141 -47.33 -34.99 16.39
CA LYS A 141 -48.09 -36.08 15.76
C LYS A 141 -48.32 -37.25 16.72
N VAL A 142 -47.32 -37.58 17.56
CA VAL A 142 -47.44 -38.65 18.56
C VAL A 142 -48.43 -38.26 19.67
N ASP A 143 -48.40 -37.02 20.14
CA ASP A 143 -49.33 -36.53 21.15
C ASP A 143 -50.78 -36.47 20.62
N ALA A 144 -50.97 -36.06 19.37
CA ALA A 144 -52.28 -36.07 18.71
C ALA A 144 -52.86 -37.49 18.56
N LEU A 145 -52.01 -38.50 18.34
CA LEU A 145 -52.42 -39.91 18.29
C LEU A 145 -52.71 -40.49 19.67
N ARG A 146 -52.06 -40.00 20.73
CA ARG A 146 -52.29 -40.43 22.11
C ARG A 146 -53.56 -39.86 22.75
N GLN A 147 -54.08 -38.76 22.21
CA GLN A 147 -55.30 -38.10 22.72
C GLN A 147 -56.59 -38.58 22.03
N ASN A 148 -56.49 -39.48 21.04
CA ASN A 148 -57.60 -40.29 20.52
C ASN A 148 -57.61 -41.69 21.12
#